data_AF-F4A3C1-F1
#
_entry.id   AF-F4A3C1-F1
#
_cell.length_a   1.000
_cell.length_b   1.000
_cell.length_c   1.000
_cell.angle_alpha   90.00
_cell.angle_beta   90.00
_cell.angle_gamma   90.00
#
_symmetry.space_group_name_H-M   'P 1'
#
loop_
_entity.id
_entity.type
_entity.pdbx_description
1 polymer ?
#
loop_
_entity_poly.entity_id
_entity_poly.type
_entity_poly.pdbx_seq_one_letter_code
_entity_poly.pdbx_strand_id
1 'polypeptide(L)'
;MTENGLLVFDVKGLMAHFRKYYTNSSSLSYAFPPRTAAAGMIAAVLGYERDSYYELFDTVRCGIGISVKTNIRHMTQTVNYVRTKGPRELNGSFGPTQVPLDIILPAVNESMLVYRIYFWHDDQTVMSKLKELIWDGRTDYPLYMGISEFIAFSQPVAYVPGSDIREIEPGEMIDLATVCNVENIANGGLAFESPDGQAMQYIKERMPISFGDNRQLKSFGSFLFEKNRCVIRAKLKVPCYRIDYNGHVENIVFM
;
A
#
# COMPACT_ATOMS: atom_id res chain seq x y z
N MET A 1 -17.22 3.69 10.06
CA MET A 1 -15.95 3.54 10.80
C MET A 1 -16.13 3.35 12.29
N THR A 2 -16.98 4.15 12.93
CA THR A 2 -17.13 4.19 14.40
C THR A 2 -17.57 2.89 15.05
N GLU A 3 -18.33 2.02 14.37
CA GLU A 3 -18.77 0.73 14.95
C GLU A 3 -17.70 -0.37 14.86
N ASN A 4 -16.99 -0.48 13.74
CA ASN A 4 -16.07 -1.61 13.51
C ASN A 4 -14.63 -1.31 13.98
N GLY A 5 -14.29 -0.04 14.23
CA GLY A 5 -12.93 0.39 14.55
C GLY A 5 -11.96 0.24 13.37
N LEU A 6 -10.67 0.49 13.59
CA LEU A 6 -9.62 0.44 12.56
C LEU A 6 -8.55 -0.57 12.94
N LEU A 7 -8.15 -1.42 12.00
CA LEU A 7 -7.00 -2.30 12.17
C LEU A 7 -5.75 -1.61 11.63
N VAL A 8 -4.71 -1.56 12.45
CA VAL A 8 -3.39 -1.04 12.09
C VAL A 8 -2.39 -2.18 12.23
N PHE A 9 -1.71 -2.49 11.14
CA PHE A 9 -0.69 -3.54 11.11
C PHE A 9 0.37 -3.20 10.07
N ASP A 10 1.58 -3.71 10.30
CA ASP A 10 2.69 -3.55 9.37
C ASP A 10 2.80 -4.79 8.48
N VAL A 11 3.04 -4.60 7.18
CA VAL A 11 3.54 -5.65 6.29
C VAL A 11 5.03 -5.42 6.09
N LYS A 12 5.83 -6.43 6.41
CA LYS A 12 7.31 -6.35 6.45
C LYS A 12 7.95 -7.37 5.53
N GLY A 13 9.02 -6.97 4.87
CA GLY A 13 9.74 -7.81 3.91
C GLY A 13 11.09 -7.20 3.52
N LEU A 14 11.96 -7.98 2.89
CA LEU A 14 13.30 -7.51 2.50
C LEU A 14 13.30 -6.74 1.16
N MET A 15 12.37 -7.10 0.28
CA MET A 15 12.27 -6.61 -1.09
C MET A 15 10.81 -6.46 -1.48
N ALA A 16 10.53 -5.60 -2.45
CA ALA A 16 9.20 -5.47 -3.03
C ALA A 16 9.27 -5.15 -4.52
N HIS A 17 8.23 -5.54 -5.26
CA HIS A 17 8.02 -5.16 -6.66
C HIS A 17 6.53 -4.99 -6.94
N PHE A 18 6.07 -3.75 -6.87
CA PHE A 18 4.70 -3.38 -7.20
C PHE A 18 4.65 -2.92 -8.66
N ARG A 19 4.45 -3.85 -9.59
CA ARG A 19 4.54 -3.60 -11.04
C ARG A 19 3.67 -2.43 -11.50
N LYS A 20 4.27 -1.49 -12.24
CA LYS A 20 3.54 -0.43 -12.95
C LYS A 20 2.72 -1.00 -14.11
N TYR A 21 1.47 -0.58 -14.23
CA TYR A 21 0.54 -1.16 -15.22
C TYR A 21 0.91 -0.82 -16.68
N TYR A 22 1.70 0.22 -16.90
CA TYR A 22 2.02 0.78 -18.23
C TYR A 22 3.42 0.40 -18.74
N THR A 23 4.05 -0.65 -18.17
CA THR A 23 5.40 -1.07 -18.58
C THR A 23 5.40 -2.45 -19.21
N ASN A 24 5.90 -2.53 -20.45
CA ASN A 24 5.88 -3.74 -21.27
C ASN A 24 7.19 -4.53 -21.15
N SER A 25 8.30 -3.93 -21.61
CA SER A 25 9.60 -4.62 -21.74
C SER A 25 10.46 -4.59 -20.47
N SER A 26 10.29 -3.55 -19.65
CA SER A 26 10.90 -3.45 -18.31
C SER A 26 9.80 -3.58 -17.27
N SER A 27 10.11 -4.20 -16.14
CA SER A 27 9.19 -4.27 -15.01
C SER A 27 9.58 -3.20 -14.01
N LEU A 28 8.99 -2.00 -14.13
CA LEU A 28 9.18 -0.92 -13.16
C LEU A 28 8.27 -1.11 -11.95
N SER A 29 8.71 -0.65 -10.78
CA SER A 29 7.94 -0.74 -9.55
C SER A 29 7.42 0.62 -9.09
N TYR A 30 6.20 0.65 -8.53
CA TYR A 30 5.78 1.72 -7.62
C TYR A 30 6.62 1.70 -6.34
N ALA A 31 6.68 2.82 -5.62
CA ALA A 31 7.40 2.96 -4.36
C ALA A 31 6.67 2.30 -3.16
N PHE A 32 5.35 2.16 -3.28
CA PHE A 32 4.47 1.59 -2.27
C PHE A 32 3.36 0.77 -2.96
N PRO A 33 2.68 -0.14 -2.23
CA PRO A 33 1.65 -0.95 -2.85
C PRO A 33 0.50 -0.08 -3.37
N PRO A 34 0.05 -0.27 -4.62
CA PRO A 34 -1.26 0.21 -5.03
C PRO A 34 -2.35 -0.36 -4.12
N ARG A 35 -3.50 0.32 -4.03
CA ARG A 35 -4.65 -0.17 -3.26
C ARG A 35 -5.03 -1.60 -3.64
N THR A 36 -4.95 -1.94 -4.93
CA THR A 36 -5.23 -3.29 -5.43
C THR A 36 -4.22 -4.34 -4.95
N ALA A 37 -2.95 -3.98 -4.80
CA ALA A 37 -1.93 -4.86 -4.26
C ALA A 37 -2.09 -5.03 -2.73
N ALA A 38 -2.42 -3.95 -2.01
CA ALA A 38 -2.75 -4.02 -0.60
C ALA A 38 -3.99 -4.88 -0.33
N ALA A 39 -5.05 -4.72 -1.12
CA ALA A 39 -6.23 -5.58 -1.09
C ALA A 39 -5.89 -7.05 -1.35
N GLY A 40 -4.99 -7.34 -2.30
CA GLY A 40 -4.50 -8.69 -2.55
C GLY A 40 -3.68 -9.28 -1.39
N MET A 41 -2.85 -8.46 -0.74
CA MET A 41 -2.14 -8.86 0.48
C MET A 41 -3.12 -9.20 1.62
N ILE A 42 -4.15 -8.39 1.83
CA ILE A 42 -5.20 -8.65 2.83
C ILE A 42 -6.01 -9.91 2.48
N ALA A 43 -6.35 -10.09 1.20
CA ALA A 43 -7.02 -11.28 0.69
C ALA A 43 -6.19 -12.56 0.93
N ALA A 44 -4.87 -12.49 0.76
CA ALA A 44 -3.97 -13.60 1.04
C ALA A 44 -3.96 -13.99 2.53
N VAL A 45 -3.99 -13.01 3.43
CA VAL A 45 -4.14 -13.28 4.87
C VAL A 45 -5.45 -14.02 5.14
N LEU A 46 -6.55 -13.55 4.56
CA LEU A 46 -7.91 -14.08 4.73
C LEU A 46 -8.23 -15.37 3.95
N GLY A 47 -7.30 -15.85 3.12
CA GLY A 47 -7.51 -17.08 2.33
C GLY A 47 -8.46 -16.91 1.15
N TYR A 48 -8.66 -15.70 0.66
CA TYR A 48 -9.54 -15.47 -0.49
C TYR A 48 -8.87 -15.86 -1.80
N GLU A 49 -9.64 -16.56 -2.63
CA GLU A 49 -9.21 -16.99 -3.95
C GLU A 49 -8.90 -15.81 -4.87
N ARG A 50 -8.07 -16.09 -5.86
CA ARG A 50 -7.77 -15.13 -6.90
C ARG A 50 -9.06 -14.68 -7.59
N ASP A 51 -9.17 -13.37 -7.82
CA ASP A 51 -10.28 -12.70 -8.50
C ASP A 51 -11.64 -12.75 -7.74
N SER A 52 -11.70 -13.25 -6.49
CA SER A 52 -12.95 -13.40 -5.72
C SER A 52 -13.28 -12.24 -4.76
N TYR A 53 -12.36 -11.29 -4.56
CA TYR A 53 -12.44 -10.31 -3.46
C TYR A 53 -12.59 -8.85 -3.91
N TYR A 54 -12.71 -8.59 -5.22
CA TYR A 54 -12.71 -7.21 -5.74
C TYR A 54 -13.92 -6.39 -5.29
N GLU A 55 -15.12 -6.97 -5.33
CA GLU A 55 -16.34 -6.30 -4.84
C GLU A 55 -16.34 -6.17 -3.33
N LEU A 56 -15.81 -7.18 -2.62
CA LEU A 56 -15.68 -7.17 -1.17
C LEU A 56 -14.81 -5.98 -0.73
N PHE A 57 -13.67 -5.78 -1.38
CA PHE A 57 -12.75 -4.68 -1.09
C PHE A 57 -12.96 -3.46 -1.99
N ASP A 58 -14.18 -3.19 -2.45
CA ASP A 58 -14.50 -1.95 -3.13
C ASP A 58 -14.33 -0.73 -2.20
N THR A 59 -13.99 0.43 -2.76
CA THR A 59 -13.76 1.69 -2.03
C THR A 59 -14.96 2.15 -1.19
N VAL A 60 -16.19 1.77 -1.55
CA VAL A 60 -17.40 2.15 -0.80
C VAL A 60 -17.50 1.40 0.53
N ARG A 61 -17.01 0.15 0.58
CA ARG A 61 -17.18 -0.77 1.70
C ARG A 61 -15.90 -0.98 2.51
N CYS A 62 -14.75 -0.64 1.93
CA CYS A 62 -13.43 -0.95 2.45
C CYS A 62 -12.46 0.24 2.34
N GLY A 63 -11.98 0.72 3.48
CA GLY A 63 -10.92 1.72 3.59
C GLY A 63 -9.55 1.06 3.71
N ILE A 64 -8.61 1.42 2.82
CA ILE A 64 -7.22 0.97 2.87
C ILE A 64 -6.31 2.19 2.80
N GLY A 65 -5.60 2.47 3.90
CA GLY A 65 -4.60 3.52 3.99
C GLY A 65 -3.21 2.90 4.07
N ILE A 66 -2.21 3.55 3.49
CA ILE A 66 -0.84 3.03 3.46
C ILE A 66 0.13 4.11 3.92
N SER A 67 0.93 3.82 4.94
CA SER A 67 2.15 4.59 5.23
C SER A 67 3.37 3.80 4.79
N VAL A 68 4.31 4.49 4.13
CA VAL A 68 5.68 3.99 3.98
C VAL A 68 6.39 4.30 5.29
N LYS A 69 6.85 3.31 6.05
CA LYS A 69 7.50 3.53 7.37
C LYS A 69 9.03 3.37 7.31
N THR A 70 9.57 3.12 6.12
CA THR A 70 11.00 2.93 5.88
C THR A 70 11.42 3.74 4.66
N ASN A 71 12.54 4.44 4.76
CA ASN A 71 13.14 5.08 3.60
C ASN A 71 13.55 4.02 2.57
N ILE A 72 13.16 4.20 1.32
CA ILE A 72 13.37 3.21 0.26
C ILE A 72 14.45 3.63 -0.74
N ARG A 73 15.03 2.65 -1.41
CA ARG A 73 15.86 2.82 -2.60
C ARG A 73 15.45 1.83 -3.68
N HIS A 74 15.76 2.15 -4.92
CA HIS A 74 15.51 1.29 -6.07
C HIS A 74 16.81 0.62 -6.53
N MET A 75 16.70 -0.62 -6.97
CA MET A 75 17.77 -1.35 -7.63
C MET A 75 17.20 -2.09 -8.84
N THR A 76 17.72 -1.79 -10.02
CA THR A 76 17.35 -2.52 -11.24
C THR A 76 18.28 -3.71 -11.41
N GLN A 77 17.71 -4.91 -11.53
CA GLN A 77 18.43 -6.14 -11.83
C GLN A 77 17.80 -6.85 -13.03
N THR A 78 18.62 -7.30 -13.97
CA THR A 78 18.14 -8.14 -15.07
C THR A 78 17.91 -9.55 -14.57
N VAL A 79 16.67 -10.03 -14.67
CA VAL A 79 16.28 -11.40 -14.29
C VAL A 79 15.96 -12.22 -15.53
N ASN A 80 16.12 -13.54 -15.41
CA ASN A 80 15.86 -14.51 -16.47
C ASN A 80 14.48 -15.13 -16.27
N TYR A 81 13.49 -14.74 -17.08
CA TYR A 81 12.19 -15.40 -17.11
C TYR A 81 12.17 -16.55 -18.13
N VAL A 82 11.34 -17.56 -17.87
CA VAL A 82 11.01 -18.58 -18.88
C VAL A 82 10.34 -17.91 -20.06
N ARG A 83 10.74 -18.31 -21.26
CA ARG A 83 10.18 -17.78 -22.50
C ARG A 83 8.82 -18.42 -22.76
N THR A 84 7.80 -17.61 -23.02
CA THR A 84 6.40 -18.08 -23.10
C THR A 84 5.72 -17.75 -24.43
N LYS A 85 6.46 -17.66 -25.55
CA LYS A 85 5.85 -17.35 -26.87
C LYS A 85 5.15 -18.56 -27.49
N GLY A 86 5.45 -19.77 -27.04
CA GLY A 86 4.76 -20.98 -27.45
C GLY A 86 4.98 -22.16 -26.49
N PRO A 87 4.16 -23.22 -26.56
CA PRO A 87 4.19 -24.33 -25.60
C PRO A 87 5.54 -25.03 -25.49
N ARG A 88 6.31 -25.11 -26.59
CA ARG A 88 7.64 -25.74 -26.63
C ARG A 88 8.70 -24.97 -25.85
N GLU A 89 8.46 -23.69 -25.55
CA GLU A 89 9.42 -22.83 -24.86
C GLU A 89 9.31 -22.93 -23.32
N LEU A 90 8.20 -23.49 -22.82
CA LEU A 90 7.88 -23.55 -21.38
C LEU A 90 8.81 -24.48 -20.57
N ASN A 91 9.54 -25.38 -21.23
CA ASN A 91 10.53 -26.26 -20.62
C ASN A 91 11.90 -25.59 -20.44
N GLY A 92 12.07 -24.33 -20.84
CA GLY A 92 13.32 -23.58 -20.74
C GLY A 92 14.37 -23.90 -21.81
N SER A 93 14.09 -24.79 -22.78
CA SER A 93 15.09 -25.22 -23.77
C SER A 93 15.47 -24.14 -24.80
N PHE A 94 14.73 -23.03 -24.85
CA PHE A 94 14.92 -21.94 -25.80
C PHE A 94 15.66 -20.73 -25.20
N GLY A 95 16.28 -20.90 -24.03
CA GLY A 95 16.94 -19.84 -23.29
C GLY A 95 15.97 -18.87 -22.60
N PRO A 96 16.48 -17.98 -21.74
CA PRO A 96 15.63 -17.08 -20.96
C PRO A 96 15.21 -15.84 -21.76
N THR A 97 14.11 -15.22 -21.31
CA THR A 97 13.81 -13.81 -21.61
C THR A 97 14.42 -12.96 -20.50
N GLN A 98 15.37 -12.10 -20.87
CA GLN A 98 16.00 -11.17 -19.95
C GLN A 98 15.10 -9.95 -19.77
N VAL A 99 14.69 -9.69 -18.52
CA VAL A 99 13.81 -8.57 -18.18
C VAL A 99 14.47 -7.74 -17.09
N PRO A 100 14.69 -6.43 -17.31
CA PRO A 100 15.06 -5.52 -16.24
C PRO A 100 13.91 -5.43 -15.22
N LEU A 101 14.18 -5.84 -13.98
CA LEU A 101 13.27 -5.79 -12.85
C LEU A 101 13.73 -4.70 -11.88
N ASP A 102 12.87 -3.73 -11.63
CA ASP A 102 13.06 -2.69 -10.62
C ASP A 102 12.61 -3.22 -9.25
N ILE A 103 13.55 -3.31 -8.31
CA ILE A 103 13.36 -3.88 -6.98
C ILE A 103 13.43 -2.75 -5.94
N ILE A 104 12.41 -2.67 -5.11
CA ILE A 104 12.42 -1.77 -3.94
C ILE A 104 13.18 -2.46 -2.82
N LEU A 105 14.08 -1.71 -2.20
CA LEU A 105 14.91 -2.14 -1.08
C LEU A 105 14.85 -1.11 0.05
N PRO A 106 15.07 -1.52 1.31
CA PRO A 106 15.28 -0.57 2.39
C PRO A 106 16.55 0.26 2.11
N ALA A 107 16.56 1.50 2.60
CA ALA A 107 17.75 2.33 2.63
C ALA A 107 18.88 1.63 3.43
N VAL A 108 20.13 2.05 3.22
CA VAL A 108 21.33 1.35 3.74
C VAL A 108 21.29 1.14 5.26
N ASN A 109 20.65 2.05 6.00
CA ASN A 109 20.58 2.03 7.46
C ASN A 109 19.30 1.37 8.00
N GLU A 110 18.50 0.74 7.14
CA GLU A 110 17.21 0.16 7.45
C GLU A 110 17.25 -1.35 7.19
N SER A 111 16.63 -2.16 8.05
CA SER A 111 16.73 -3.63 7.97
C SER A 111 15.70 -4.25 7.03
N MET A 112 14.50 -3.70 6.94
CA MET A 112 13.37 -4.24 6.17
C MET A 112 12.50 -3.11 5.63
N LEU A 113 11.82 -3.37 4.52
CA LEU A 113 10.68 -2.56 4.09
C LEU A 113 9.54 -2.73 5.09
N VAL A 114 8.94 -1.61 5.49
CA VAL A 114 7.76 -1.60 6.34
C VAL A 114 6.68 -0.73 5.71
N TYR A 115 5.58 -1.36 5.32
CA TYR A 115 4.37 -0.67 4.89
C TYR A 115 3.30 -0.85 5.96
N ARG A 116 2.90 0.24 6.62
CA ARG A 116 1.80 0.21 7.58
C ARG A 116 0.47 0.32 6.85
N ILE A 117 -0.40 -0.62 7.11
CA ILE A 117 -1.74 -0.68 6.55
C ILE A 117 -2.73 -0.25 7.64
N TYR A 118 -3.61 0.68 7.26
CA TYR A 118 -4.79 1.06 8.03
C TYR A 118 -5.99 0.49 7.29
N PHE A 119 -6.65 -0.47 7.91
CA PHE A 119 -7.73 -1.22 7.29
C PHE A 119 -9.04 -1.05 8.04
N TRP A 120 -10.07 -0.67 7.30
CA TRP A 120 -11.45 -0.65 7.76
C TRP A 120 -12.34 -1.34 6.73
N HIS A 121 -13.36 -2.04 7.20
CA HIS A 121 -14.43 -2.61 6.38
C HIS A 121 -15.77 -2.45 7.08
N ASP A 122 -16.84 -2.34 6.30
CA ASP A 122 -18.23 -2.34 6.81
C ASP A 122 -18.68 -3.69 7.40
N ASP A 123 -18.04 -4.80 7.02
CA ASP A 123 -18.39 -6.15 7.44
C ASP A 123 -17.53 -6.53 8.65
N GLN A 124 -18.20 -6.62 9.80
CA GLN A 124 -17.57 -6.96 11.06
C GLN A 124 -16.96 -8.37 11.07
N THR A 125 -17.45 -9.29 10.23
CA THR A 125 -16.91 -10.64 10.08
C THR A 125 -15.52 -10.59 9.45
N VAL A 126 -15.35 -9.79 8.40
CA VAL A 126 -14.06 -9.56 7.74
C VAL A 126 -13.08 -8.91 8.72
N MET A 127 -13.53 -7.86 9.42
CA MET A 127 -12.72 -7.17 10.43
C MET A 127 -12.26 -8.12 11.54
N SER A 128 -13.17 -8.90 12.10
CA SER A 128 -12.86 -9.83 13.20
C SER A 128 -11.91 -10.93 12.75
N LYS A 129 -12.14 -11.50 11.55
CA LYS A 129 -11.30 -12.58 11.03
C LYS A 129 -9.88 -12.10 10.69
N LEU A 130 -9.77 -10.94 10.04
CA LEU A 130 -8.46 -10.35 9.72
C LEU A 130 -7.68 -10.03 11.00
N LYS A 131 -8.35 -9.48 12.01
CA LYS A 131 -7.75 -9.20 13.32
C LYS A 131 -7.20 -10.46 13.97
N GLU A 132 -8.01 -11.52 14.05
CA GLU A 132 -7.60 -12.82 14.60
C GLU A 132 -6.32 -13.33 13.93
N LEU A 133 -6.32 -13.43 12.59
CA LEU A 133 -5.20 -13.95 11.83
C LEU A 133 -3.92 -13.13 12.02
N ILE A 134 -4.02 -11.80 11.95
CA ILE A 134 -2.86 -10.92 12.09
C ILE A 134 -2.29 -10.99 13.51
N TRP A 135 -3.13 -10.98 14.55
CA TRP A 135 -2.65 -11.04 15.95
C TRP A 135 -2.06 -12.40 16.31
N ASP A 136 -2.54 -13.47 15.68
CA ASP A 136 -1.98 -14.81 15.83
C ASP A 136 -0.73 -15.04 14.96
N GLY A 137 -0.37 -14.08 14.10
CA GLY A 137 0.75 -14.23 13.16
C GLY A 137 0.50 -15.29 12.08
N ARG A 138 -0.76 -15.52 11.72
CA ARG A 138 -1.19 -16.53 10.74
C ARG A 138 -1.65 -15.87 9.43
N THR A 139 -1.44 -16.58 8.34
CA THR A 139 -1.99 -16.25 7.01
C THR A 139 -2.43 -17.54 6.35
N ASP A 140 -3.55 -17.52 5.64
CA ASP A 140 -4.04 -18.71 4.92
C ASP A 140 -3.24 -18.94 3.63
N TYR A 141 -2.85 -17.86 2.94
CA TYR A 141 -1.89 -17.90 1.85
C TYR A 141 -0.56 -17.21 2.23
N PRO A 142 0.58 -17.64 1.65
CA PRO A 142 1.86 -16.95 1.84
C PRO A 142 1.77 -15.49 1.41
N LEU A 143 2.17 -14.60 2.32
CA LEU A 143 2.18 -13.17 2.06
C LEU A 143 3.45 -12.76 1.30
N TYR A 144 3.32 -11.89 0.30
CA TYR A 144 4.44 -11.36 -0.47
C TYR A 144 4.19 -9.93 -0.95
N MET A 145 5.26 -9.16 -1.16
CA MET A 145 5.20 -7.76 -1.62
C MET A 145 5.30 -7.67 -3.15
N GLY A 146 4.18 -7.96 -3.80
CA GLY A 146 3.96 -7.74 -5.23
C GLY A 146 4.26 -8.94 -6.13
N ILE A 147 5.39 -9.63 -5.94
CA ILE A 147 5.70 -10.92 -6.61
C ILE A 147 6.02 -12.00 -5.58
N SER A 148 5.76 -13.26 -5.92
CA SER A 148 5.86 -14.43 -5.03
C SER A 148 7.25 -14.62 -4.40
N GLU A 149 8.30 -14.17 -5.08
CA GLU A 149 9.68 -14.27 -4.66
C GLU A 149 10.01 -13.34 -3.49
N PHE A 150 9.18 -12.30 -3.30
CA PHE A 150 9.39 -11.26 -2.29
C PHE A 150 8.48 -11.49 -1.08
N ILE A 151 8.75 -12.59 -0.39
CA ILE A 151 8.03 -13.05 0.80
C ILE A 151 8.00 -11.95 1.88
N ALA A 152 6.85 -11.85 2.54
CA ALA A 152 6.57 -10.87 3.57
C ALA A 152 5.81 -11.53 4.73
N PHE A 153 5.69 -10.79 5.83
CA PHE A 153 4.88 -11.16 6.98
C PHE A 153 4.13 -9.94 7.52
N SER A 154 2.99 -10.19 8.15
CA SER A 154 2.23 -9.16 8.86
C SER A 154 2.62 -9.11 10.33
N GLN A 155 2.63 -7.91 10.92
CA GLN A 155 2.83 -7.71 12.34
C GLN A 155 1.74 -6.76 12.89
N PRO A 156 1.01 -7.16 13.95
CA PRO A 156 0.00 -6.29 14.55
C PRO A 156 0.64 -5.03 15.13
N VAL A 157 -0.06 -3.89 15.00
CA VAL A 157 0.33 -2.61 15.61
C VAL A 157 -0.73 -2.16 16.61
N ALA A 158 -1.97 -2.00 16.17
CA ALA A 158 -3.07 -1.58 17.04
C ALA A 158 -4.45 -1.92 16.45
N TYR A 159 -5.41 -2.13 17.33
CA TYR A 159 -6.82 -1.97 17.00
C TYR A 159 -7.29 -0.65 17.61
N VAL A 160 -7.76 0.27 16.77
CA VAL A 160 -8.25 1.59 17.20
C VAL A 160 -9.77 1.53 17.28
N PRO A 161 -10.37 1.56 18.47
CA PRO A 161 -11.82 1.64 18.63
C PRO A 161 -12.36 2.89 17.94
N GLY A 162 -13.60 2.84 17.45
CA GLY A 162 -14.18 3.99 16.76
C GLY A 162 -14.31 5.25 17.62
N SER A 163 -14.33 5.12 18.95
CA SER A 163 -14.29 6.27 19.88
C SER A 163 -12.98 7.07 19.81
N ASP A 164 -11.91 6.43 19.35
CA ASP A 164 -10.56 6.99 19.27
C ASP A 164 -10.21 7.43 17.84
N ILE A 165 -11.22 7.41 16.95
CA ILE A 165 -11.15 7.90 15.58
C ILE A 165 -11.95 9.19 15.50
N ARG A 166 -11.31 10.28 15.12
CA ARG A 166 -11.96 11.59 14.94
C ARG A 166 -11.80 12.05 13.51
N GLU A 167 -12.90 12.44 12.89
CA GLU A 167 -12.86 13.10 11.60
C GLU A 167 -12.41 14.57 11.79
N ILE A 168 -11.47 14.99 10.95
CA ILE A 168 -10.92 16.34 10.93
C ILE A 168 -11.34 16.98 9.63
N GLU A 169 -12.10 18.05 9.74
CA GLU A 169 -12.59 18.83 8.60
C GLU A 169 -11.44 19.43 7.77
N PRO A 170 -11.62 19.60 6.45
CA PRO A 170 -10.62 20.23 5.61
C PRO A 170 -10.41 21.70 5.99
N GLY A 171 -9.17 22.19 5.92
CA GLY A 171 -8.91 23.63 6.03
C GLY A 171 -7.51 24.01 6.48
N GLU A 172 -7.00 23.35 7.52
CA GLU A 172 -5.66 23.60 8.04
C GLU A 172 -4.60 22.74 7.35
N MET A 173 -3.34 23.16 7.47
CA MET A 173 -2.20 22.36 7.05
C MET A 173 -2.00 21.23 8.05
N ILE A 174 -2.02 19.99 7.58
CA ILE A 174 -1.91 18.80 8.43
C ILE A 174 -0.78 17.90 7.96
N ASP A 175 -0.15 17.22 8.92
CA ASP A 175 0.82 16.17 8.66
C ASP A 175 0.06 14.84 8.55
N LEU A 176 0.08 14.26 7.36
CA LEU A 176 -0.53 12.98 7.02
C LEU A 176 0.50 11.86 7.06
N ALA A 177 0.17 10.80 7.79
CA ALA A 177 1.00 9.60 7.85
C ALA A 177 0.86 8.74 6.59
N THR A 178 -0.27 8.79 5.89
CA THR A 178 -0.53 7.95 4.71
C THR A 178 -0.19 8.64 3.40
N VAL A 179 0.02 7.84 2.36
CA VAL A 179 -0.02 8.32 0.98
C VAL A 179 -1.37 8.97 0.71
N CYS A 180 -1.38 10.00 -0.13
CA CYS A 180 -2.57 10.84 -0.34
C CYS A 180 -2.85 10.98 -1.84
N ASN A 181 -4.10 10.78 -2.24
CA ASN A 181 -4.52 11.09 -3.60
C ASN A 181 -4.35 12.60 -3.83
N VAL A 182 -3.69 12.99 -4.91
CA VAL A 182 -3.53 14.39 -5.32
C VAL A 182 -4.89 15.09 -5.42
N GLU A 183 -5.92 14.35 -5.82
CA GLU A 183 -7.28 14.83 -5.88
C GLU A 183 -7.90 15.11 -4.51
N ASN A 184 -7.25 14.84 -3.38
CA ASN A 184 -7.73 15.21 -2.05
C ASN A 184 -7.06 16.49 -1.52
N ILE A 185 -6.05 16.99 -2.21
CA ILE A 185 -5.22 18.12 -1.78
C ILE A 185 -5.77 19.41 -2.40
N ALA A 186 -5.84 20.48 -1.61
CA ALA A 186 -6.24 21.80 -2.08
C ALA A 186 -5.19 22.36 -3.06
N ASN A 187 -5.61 23.25 -3.97
CA ASN A 187 -4.67 23.90 -4.89
C ASN A 187 -3.64 24.73 -4.09
N GLY A 188 -2.34 24.55 -4.39
CA GLY A 188 -1.25 25.15 -3.60
C GLY A 188 -1.16 24.62 -2.15
N GLY A 189 -1.87 23.54 -1.83
CA GLY A 189 -1.97 22.98 -0.49
C GLY A 189 -0.82 22.08 -0.07
N LEU A 190 0.32 22.05 -0.77
CA LEU A 190 1.49 21.26 -0.38
C LEU A 190 2.57 22.16 0.22
N ALA A 191 3.09 21.77 1.38
CA ALA A 191 4.28 22.41 1.95
C ALA A 191 5.53 21.64 1.49
N PHE A 192 6.48 22.35 0.88
CA PHE A 192 7.78 21.78 0.44
C PHE A 192 8.89 21.95 1.48
N GLU A 193 8.55 22.52 2.63
CA GLU A 193 9.43 22.67 3.78
C GLU A 193 8.64 22.30 5.03
N SER A 194 9.30 21.57 5.93
CA SER A 194 8.76 21.18 7.22
C SER A 194 8.86 22.32 8.25
N PRO A 195 8.18 22.23 9.41
CA PRO A 195 8.26 23.26 10.46
C PRO A 195 9.66 23.56 10.98
N ASP A 196 10.57 22.59 10.90
CA ASP A 196 11.98 22.71 11.30
C ASP A 196 12.90 23.11 10.14
N GLY A 197 12.36 23.54 9.00
CA GLY A 197 13.11 24.14 7.90
C GLY A 197 13.78 23.17 6.94
N GLN A 198 13.44 21.88 6.96
CA GLN A 198 14.02 20.90 6.05
C GLN A 198 13.16 20.71 4.80
N ALA A 199 13.82 20.52 3.65
CA ALA A 199 13.15 20.30 2.38
C ALA A 199 12.36 18.97 2.35
N MET A 200 11.12 19.04 1.89
CA MET A 200 10.23 17.89 1.67
C MET A 200 10.18 17.56 0.17
N GLN A 201 10.32 16.27 -0.17
CA GLN A 201 10.33 15.80 -1.55
C GLN A 201 9.18 14.84 -1.79
N TYR A 202 8.26 15.27 -2.66
CA TYR A 202 7.08 14.48 -3.01
C TYR A 202 7.28 13.75 -4.33
N ILE A 203 6.97 12.46 -4.33
CA ILE A 203 6.95 11.63 -5.53
C ILE A 203 5.49 11.33 -5.87
N LYS A 204 5.13 11.60 -7.13
CA LYS A 204 3.80 11.33 -7.67
C LYS A 204 3.77 10.04 -8.47
N GLU A 205 2.85 9.15 -8.12
CA GLU A 205 2.67 7.88 -8.81
C GLU A 205 1.22 7.68 -9.23
N ARG A 206 1.00 7.37 -10.52
CA ARG A 206 -0.32 7.03 -11.06
C ARG A 206 -0.51 5.52 -11.05
N MET A 207 -1.51 5.06 -10.31
CA MET A 207 -1.72 3.65 -10.01
C MET A 207 -3.20 3.25 -10.02
N PRO A 208 -3.50 1.95 -10.20
CA PRO A 208 -4.87 1.46 -10.12
C PRO A 208 -5.42 1.49 -8.70
N ILE A 209 -6.68 1.90 -8.56
CA ILE A 209 -7.40 1.94 -7.26
C ILE A 209 -8.25 0.67 -7.09
N SER A 210 -8.99 0.30 -8.12
CA SER A 210 -9.97 -0.79 -8.08
C SER A 210 -9.98 -1.61 -9.37
N PHE A 211 -10.34 -2.87 -9.23
CA PHE A 211 -10.68 -3.77 -10.33
C PHE A 211 -12.19 -4.00 -10.35
N GLY A 212 -12.74 -4.13 -11.55
CA GLY A 212 -14.05 -4.73 -11.79
C GLY A 212 -13.93 -6.21 -12.13
N ASP A 213 -15.02 -6.77 -12.62
CA ASP A 213 -15.11 -8.17 -13.03
C ASP A 213 -14.01 -8.51 -14.04
N ASN A 214 -13.52 -9.76 -13.96
CA ASN A 214 -12.41 -10.24 -14.80
C ASN A 214 -11.15 -9.35 -14.74
N ARG A 215 -10.90 -8.70 -13.59
CA ARG A 215 -9.73 -7.84 -13.35
C ARG A 215 -9.64 -6.64 -14.31
N GLN A 216 -10.78 -6.19 -14.85
CA GLN A 216 -10.80 -4.97 -15.66
C GLN A 216 -10.52 -3.76 -14.77
N LEU A 217 -9.60 -2.90 -15.19
CA LEU A 217 -9.24 -1.70 -14.43
C LEU A 217 -10.39 -0.69 -14.44
N LYS A 218 -11.00 -0.43 -13.26
CA LYS A 218 -12.13 0.50 -13.11
C LYS A 218 -11.66 1.94 -12.98
N SER A 219 -10.68 2.20 -12.12
CA SER A 219 -10.24 3.56 -11.81
C SER A 219 -8.74 3.67 -11.51
N PHE A 220 -8.19 4.85 -11.79
CA PHE A 220 -6.81 5.22 -11.50
C PHE A 220 -6.78 6.43 -10.59
N GLY A 221 -5.81 6.49 -9.69
CA GLY A 221 -5.51 7.65 -8.87
C GLY A 221 -4.07 8.09 -9.05
N SER A 222 -3.81 9.37 -8.80
CA SER A 222 -2.45 9.87 -8.63
C SER A 222 -2.19 10.06 -7.16
N PHE A 223 -1.26 9.31 -6.59
CA PHE A 223 -0.93 9.39 -5.18
C PHE A 223 0.42 10.05 -4.98
N LEU A 224 0.53 10.82 -3.90
CA LEU A 224 1.79 11.34 -3.42
C LEU A 224 2.26 10.50 -2.24
N PHE A 225 3.57 10.33 -2.15
CA PHE A 225 4.25 10.04 -0.90
C PHE A 225 5.43 11.00 -0.75
N GLU A 226 5.80 11.29 0.49
CA GLU A 226 6.96 12.10 0.80
C GLU A 226 8.16 11.18 1.09
N LYS A 227 9.28 11.43 0.42
CA LYS A 227 10.43 10.51 0.36
C LYS A 227 11.36 10.59 1.58
N ASN A 228 11.50 11.75 2.21
CA ASN A 228 12.57 11.99 3.18
C ASN A 228 12.15 11.68 4.63
N ARG A 229 10.91 12.03 4.97
CA ARG A 229 10.30 11.97 6.30
C ARG A 229 9.10 11.03 6.35
N CYS A 230 8.63 10.55 5.19
CA CYS A 230 7.50 9.64 5.08
C CYS A 230 6.18 10.22 5.63
N VAL A 231 6.08 11.55 5.65
CA VAL A 231 4.91 12.31 6.14
C VAL A 231 4.60 13.39 5.11
N ILE A 232 3.35 13.44 4.68
CA ILE A 232 2.88 14.46 3.74
C ILE A 232 2.35 15.65 4.52
N ARG A 233 2.91 16.85 4.28
CA ARG A 233 2.36 18.07 4.87
C ARG A 233 1.47 18.77 3.85
N ALA A 234 0.16 18.68 4.05
CA ALA A 234 -0.81 19.16 3.09
C ALA A 234 -2.05 19.82 3.71
N LYS A 235 -2.64 20.76 2.99
CA LYS A 235 -4.01 21.24 3.19
C LYS A 235 -4.95 20.43 2.31
N LEU A 236 -5.90 19.76 2.92
CA LEU A 236 -6.88 18.93 2.22
C LEU A 236 -8.14 19.71 1.85
N LYS A 237 -8.86 19.21 0.84
CA LYS A 237 -10.23 19.65 0.50
C LYS A 237 -11.30 18.62 0.87
N VAL A 238 -10.88 17.49 1.43
CA VAL A 238 -11.74 16.44 2.01
C VAL A 238 -11.33 16.20 3.46
N PRO A 239 -12.22 15.67 4.30
CA PRO A 239 -11.86 15.30 5.66
C PRO A 239 -10.76 14.24 5.71
N CYS A 240 -10.03 14.20 6.82
CA CYS A 240 -9.12 13.10 7.16
C CYS A 240 -9.47 12.52 8.53
N TYR A 241 -8.88 11.39 8.88
CA TYR A 241 -9.12 10.73 10.16
C TYR A 241 -7.91 10.89 11.07
N ARG A 242 -8.10 11.53 12.21
CA ARG A 242 -7.15 11.49 13.32
C ARG A 242 -7.41 10.26 14.17
N ILE A 243 -6.37 9.46 14.35
CA ILE A 243 -6.40 8.24 15.15
C ILE A 243 -5.40 8.35 16.30
N ASP A 244 -5.80 7.88 17.47
CA ASP A 244 -4.97 7.81 18.67
C ASP A 244 -4.79 6.35 19.08
N TYR A 245 -3.55 5.88 19.15
CA TYR A 245 -3.24 4.52 19.59
C TYR A 245 -1.81 4.41 20.11
N ASN A 246 -1.61 3.65 21.19
CA ASN A 246 -0.30 3.39 21.81
C ASN A 246 0.53 4.68 22.08
N GLY A 247 -0.14 5.81 22.37
CA GLY A 247 0.54 7.11 22.58
C GLY A 247 0.99 7.80 21.29
N HIS A 248 0.59 7.29 20.12
CA HIS A 248 0.79 7.92 18.81
C HIS A 248 -0.51 8.57 18.34
N VAL A 249 -0.39 9.79 17.82
CA VAL A 249 -1.47 10.48 17.12
C VAL A 249 -1.06 10.63 15.67
N GLU A 250 -1.83 10.03 14.77
CA GLU A 250 -1.58 10.10 13.32
C GLU A 250 -2.83 10.61 12.61
N ASN A 251 -2.65 11.41 11.56
CA ASN A 251 -3.73 11.76 10.64
C ASN A 251 -3.59 10.93 9.37
N ILE A 252 -4.67 10.29 8.94
CA ILE A 252 -4.68 9.37 7.81
C ILE A 252 -5.77 9.71 6.82
N VAL A 253 -5.55 9.32 5.58
CA VAL A 253 -6.56 9.24 4.52
C VAL A 253 -6.50 7.85 3.89
N PHE A 254 -7.64 7.36 3.42
CA PHE A 254 -7.70 6.13 2.63
C PHE A 254 -7.34 6.40 1.17
N MET A 255 -6.88 5.36 0.48
CA MET A 255 -6.63 5.37 -0.96
C MET A 255 -7.89 5.20 -1.80
#